data_AF-A0A0Q6S3T5-F1
#
_entry.id   AF-A0A0Q6S3T5-F1
#
_cell.length_a   1.000
_cell.length_b   1.000
_cell.length_c   1.000
_cell.angle_alpha   90.00
_cell.angle_beta   90.00
_cell.angle_gamma   90.00
#
_symmetry.space_group_name_H-M   'P 1'
#
loop_
_entity.id
_entity.type
_entity.pdbx_description
1 polymer ?
#
loop_
_entity_poly.entity_id
_entity_poly.type
_entity_poly.pdbx_seq_one_letter_code
_entity_poly.pdbx_strand_id
1 'polypeptide(L)'
;MISRLSLAAGGVVGFVLAFTLFHLINVSFWLPAAREEGRARLTAEQAAADRKAEIERKNDDAALRTKTDFDLCVDALRARRVPIDACDQLRRLRSE
;
A
#
# COMPACT_ATOMS: atom_id res chain seq x y z
N MET A 1 -19.33 -7.32 62.20
CA MET A 1 -19.94 -8.08 61.08
C MET A 1 -20.15 -7.11 59.93
N ILE A 2 -19.46 -7.29 58.80
CA ILE A 2 -19.64 -6.43 57.62
C ILE A 2 -21.00 -6.76 57.01
N SER A 3 -21.85 -5.74 56.82
CA SER A 3 -23.16 -5.94 56.20
C SER A 3 -22.99 -6.20 54.70
N ARG A 4 -23.86 -7.04 54.13
CA ARG A 4 -23.88 -7.33 52.68
C ARG A 4 -23.98 -6.06 51.82
N LEU A 5 -24.63 -5.02 52.35
CA LEU A 5 -24.76 -3.70 51.74
C LEU A 5 -23.42 -2.94 51.65
N SER A 6 -22.61 -2.98 52.72
CA SER A 6 -21.26 -2.39 52.71
C SER A 6 -20.32 -3.10 51.74
N LEU A 7 -20.43 -4.44 51.65
CA LEU A 7 -19.63 -5.24 50.73
C LEU A 7 -20.03 -5.02 49.27
N ALA A 8 -21.34 -4.93 48.98
CA ALA A 8 -21.84 -4.61 47.65
C ALA A 8 -21.47 -3.18 47.21
N ALA A 9 -21.58 -2.20 48.10
CA ALA A 9 -21.20 -0.81 47.82
C ALA A 9 -19.69 -0.69 47.53
N GLY A 10 -18.84 -1.37 48.32
CA GLY A 10 -17.40 -1.42 48.07
C GLY A 10 -17.04 -2.05 46.73
N GLY A 11 -17.73 -3.14 46.35
CA GLY A 11 -17.54 -3.81 45.07
C GLY A 11 -17.87 -2.91 43.86
N VAL A 12 -19.00 -2.18 43.92
CA VAL A 12 -19.40 -1.26 42.84
C VAL A 12 -18.42 -0.11 42.70
N VAL A 13 -18.03 0.53 43.81
CA VAL A 13 -17.07 1.65 43.78
C VAL A 13 -15.71 1.21 43.27
N GLY A 14 -15.21 0.06 43.75
CA GLY A 14 -13.95 -0.51 43.28
C GLY A 14 -13.97 -0.85 41.79
N PHE A 15 -15.06 -1.43 41.31
CA PHE A 15 -15.23 -1.74 39.88
C PHE A 15 -15.24 -0.48 39.02
N VAL A 16 -15.99 0.55 39.41
CA VAL A 16 -16.05 1.83 38.68
C VAL A 16 -14.67 2.48 38.62
N LEU A 17 -13.93 2.51 39.73
CA LEU A 17 -12.56 3.04 39.77
C LEU A 17 -11.60 2.25 38.85
N ALA A 18 -11.64 0.92 38.90
CA ALA A 18 -10.79 0.10 38.04
C ALA A 18 -11.14 0.28 36.56
N PHE A 19 -12.43 0.31 36.22
CA PHE A 19 -12.92 0.48 34.86
C PHE A 19 -12.54 1.83 34.27
N THR A 20 -12.69 2.89 35.06
CA THR A 20 -12.31 4.25 34.65
C THR A 20 -10.80 4.37 34.45
N LEU A 21 -9.99 3.84 35.37
CA LEU A 21 -8.54 3.85 35.22
C LEU A 21 -8.10 3.09 33.96
N PHE A 22 -8.68 1.92 33.70
CA PHE A 22 -8.40 1.13 32.50
C PHE A 22 -8.73 1.89 31.21
N HIS A 23 -9.87 2.58 31.17
CA HIS A 23 -10.26 3.41 30.02
C HIS A 23 -9.30 4.57 29.80
N LEU A 24 -8.88 5.25 30.86
CA LEU A 24 -7.92 6.35 30.77
C LEU A 24 -6.57 5.89 30.23
N ILE A 25 -6.09 4.73 30.66
CA ILE A 25 -4.84 4.13 30.14
C ILE A 25 -5.00 3.77 28.66
N ASN A 26 -6.11 3.12 28.28
CA ASN A 26 -6.36 2.74 26.90
C ASN A 26 -6.39 3.95 25.96
N VAL A 27 -7.15 4.98 26.32
CA VAL A 27 -7.34 6.16 25.47
C VAL A 27 -6.09 7.03 25.42
N SER A 28 -5.34 7.15 26.52
CA SER A 28 -4.17 8.03 26.59
C SER A 28 -2.90 7.41 26.02
N PHE A 29 -2.76 6.08 26.08
CA PHE A 29 -1.50 5.42 25.71
C PHE A 29 -1.66 4.40 24.58
N TRP A 30 -2.54 3.40 24.77
CA TRP A 30 -2.57 2.26 23.84
C TRP A 30 -3.20 2.61 22.50
N LEU A 31 -4.32 3.33 22.50
CA LEU A 31 -5.00 3.73 21.28
C LEU A 31 -4.17 4.67 20.38
N PRO A 32 -3.51 5.72 20.90
CA PRO A 32 -2.64 6.55 20.07
C PRO A 32 -1.44 5.77 19.53
N ALA A 33 -0.77 4.97 20.36
CA ALA A 33 0.35 4.14 19.91
C ALA A 33 -0.05 3.19 18.76
N ALA A 34 -1.17 2.47 18.90
CA ALA A 34 -1.68 1.59 17.86
C ALA A 34 -2.05 2.34 16.56
N ARG A 35 -2.56 3.57 16.67
CA ARG A 35 -2.85 4.41 15.50
C ARG A 35 -1.59 4.88 14.79
N GLU A 36 -0.56 5.25 15.53
CA GLU A 36 0.73 5.63 14.95
C GLU A 36 1.40 4.45 14.25
N GLU A 37 1.42 3.29 14.89
CA GLU A 37 1.91 2.05 14.27
C GLU A 37 1.15 1.71 12.99
N GLY A 38 -0.19 1.81 13.02
CA GLY A 38 -1.03 1.60 11.84
C GLY A 38 -0.71 2.58 10.70
N ARG A 39 -0.57 3.87 11.01
CA ARG A 39 -0.18 4.89 10.02
C ARG A 39 1.23 4.64 9.47
N ALA A 40 2.19 4.31 10.31
CA ALA A 40 3.56 4.03 9.88
C ALA A 40 3.61 2.85 8.91
N ARG A 41 2.84 1.78 9.16
CA ARG A 41 2.71 0.65 8.23
C ARG A 41 2.10 1.05 6.90
N LEU A 42 0.99 1.78 6.91
CA LEU A 42 0.35 2.26 5.68
C LEU A 42 1.30 3.13 4.85
N THR A 43 2.01 4.06 5.48
CA THR A 43 3.00 4.90 4.80
C THR A 43 4.15 4.07 4.24
N ALA A 44 4.62 3.05 4.97
CA ALA A 44 5.69 2.16 4.50
C ALA A 44 5.23 1.31 3.30
N GLU A 45 4.01 0.80 3.33
CA GLU A 45 3.42 0.05 2.21
C GLU A 45 3.23 0.93 0.98
N GLN A 46 2.74 2.16 1.16
CA GLN A 46 2.61 3.13 0.07
C GLN A 46 3.98 3.49 -0.52
N ALA A 47 4.98 3.78 0.32
CA ALA A 47 6.33 4.08 -0.14
C ALA A 47 6.97 2.90 -0.89
N ALA A 48 6.70 1.66 -0.47
CA ALA A 48 7.15 0.47 -1.19
C ALA A 48 6.45 0.31 -2.55
N ALA A 49 5.14 0.54 -2.60
CA ALA A 49 4.37 0.51 -3.84
C ALA A 49 4.82 1.57 -4.84
N ASP A 50 5.05 2.81 -4.38
CA ASP A 50 5.54 3.90 -5.22
C ASP A 50 6.93 3.62 -5.77
N ARG A 51 7.85 3.12 -4.93
CA ARG A 51 9.19 2.70 -5.39
C ARG A 51 9.11 1.59 -6.43
N LYS A 52 8.23 0.61 -6.24
CA LYS A 52 8.02 -0.46 -7.21
C LYS A 52 7.52 0.10 -8.54
N ALA A 53 6.54 1.00 -8.51
CA ALA A 53 6.02 1.65 -9.71
C ALA A 53 7.10 2.49 -10.42
N GLU A 54 7.97 3.18 -9.68
CA GLU A 54 9.09 3.93 -10.27
C GLU A 54 10.10 2.98 -10.94
N ILE A 55 10.41 1.85 -10.32
CA ILE A 55 11.31 0.83 -10.89
C ILE A 55 10.69 0.23 -12.16
N GLU A 56 9.40 -0.11 -12.13
CA GLU A 56 8.68 -0.62 -13.30
C GLU A 56 8.72 0.39 -14.45
N ARG A 57 8.44 1.68 -14.20
CA ARG A 57 8.56 2.72 -15.23
C ARG A 57 9.98 2.81 -15.79
N LYS A 58 11.01 2.77 -14.93
CA LYS A 58 12.41 2.79 -15.37
C LYS A 58 12.77 1.56 -16.22
N ASN A 59 12.27 0.40 -15.85
CA ASN A 59 12.48 -0.84 -16.60
C ASN A 59 11.75 -0.81 -17.94
N ASP A 60 10.52 -0.29 -17.98
CA ASP A 60 9.76 -0.12 -19.22
C ASP A 60 10.44 0.89 -20.14
N ASP A 61 10.90 2.03 -19.61
CA ASP A 61 11.67 3.02 -20.38
C ASP A 61 13.00 2.46 -20.88
N ALA A 62 13.67 1.63 -20.08
CA ALA A 62 14.88 0.94 -20.51
C ALA A 62 14.60 -0.10 -21.60
N ALA A 63 13.51 -0.86 -21.48
CA ALA A 63 13.07 -1.82 -22.48
C ALA A 63 12.60 -1.14 -23.78
N LEU A 64 12.03 0.06 -23.70
CA LEU A 64 11.69 0.87 -24.87
C LEU A 64 12.96 1.39 -25.57
N ARG A 65 13.98 1.82 -24.81
CA ARG A 65 15.24 2.31 -25.38
C ARG A 65 16.06 1.25 -26.10
N THR A 66 15.90 -0.03 -25.77
CA THR A 66 16.59 -1.13 -26.46
C THR A 66 15.85 -1.64 -27.69
N LYS A 67 14.60 -1.22 -27.91
CA LYS A 67 13.79 -1.61 -29.07
C LYS A 67 13.98 -0.63 -30.22
N THR A 68 13.95 -1.16 -31.43
CA THR A 68 13.97 -0.35 -32.65
C THR A 68 12.55 0.01 -33.08
N ASP A 69 12.38 1.04 -33.92
CA ASP A 69 11.05 1.47 -34.41
C ASP A 69 10.26 0.33 -35.07
N PHE A 70 10.97 -0.59 -35.74
CA PHE A 70 10.39 -1.82 -36.27
C PHE A 70 9.82 -2.72 -35.16
N ASP A 71 10.57 -2.96 -34.08
CA ASP A 71 10.16 -3.82 -32.97
C ASP A 71 8.96 -3.22 -32.22
N LEU A 72 8.97 -1.90 -32.03
CA LEU A 72 7.85 -1.15 -31.45
C LEU A 72 6.58 -1.27 -32.31
N CYS A 73 6.71 -1.16 -33.63
CA CYS A 73 5.59 -1.31 -34.57
C CYS A 73 5.00 -2.74 -34.53
N VAL A 74 5.86 -3.77 -34.55
CA VAL A 74 5.43 -5.16 -34.51
C VAL A 74 4.69 -5.47 -33.20
N ASP A 75 5.22 -5.01 -32.06
CA ASP A 75 4.59 -5.22 -30.77
C ASP A 75 3.21 -4.55 -30.68
N ALA A 76 3.09 -3.32 -31.20
CA ALA A 76 1.83 -2.58 -31.21
C ALA A 76 0.75 -3.24 -32.10
N LEU A 77 1.12 -3.73 -33.30
CA LEU A 77 0.18 -4.39 -34.21
C LEU A 77 -0.19 -5.80 -33.73
N ARG A 78 0.76 -6.54 -33.14
CA ARG A 78 0.50 -7.86 -32.55
C ARG A 78 -0.46 -7.77 -31.36
N ALA A 79 -0.31 -6.75 -30.50
CA ALA A 79 -1.24 -6.50 -29.39
C ALA A 79 -2.69 -6.27 -29.86
N ARG A 80 -2.87 -5.71 -31.07
CA ARG A 80 -4.17 -5.44 -31.69
C ARG A 80 -4.67 -6.56 -32.61
N ARG A 81 -3.91 -7.66 -32.76
CA ARG A 81 -4.18 -8.77 -33.70
C ARG A 81 -4.32 -8.32 -35.17
N VAL A 82 -3.52 -7.33 -35.56
CA VAL A 82 -3.48 -6.77 -36.91
C VAL A 82 -2.25 -7.33 -37.67
N PRO A 83 -2.30 -7.46 -39.01
CA PRO A 83 -1.15 -7.89 -39.80
C PRO A 83 0.07 -6.96 -39.65
N ILE A 84 1.28 -7.53 -39.56
CA ILE A 84 2.54 -6.81 -39.24
C ILE A 84 3.35 -6.33 -40.46
N ASP A 85 2.88 -6.67 -41.65
CA ASP A 85 3.46 -6.33 -42.96
C ASP A 85 3.58 -4.81 -43.18
N ALA A 86 2.71 -4.02 -42.56
CA ALA A 86 2.83 -2.56 -42.55
C ALA A 86 4.13 -2.06 -41.89
N CYS A 87 4.72 -2.83 -40.96
CA CYS A 87 5.95 -2.45 -40.26
C CYS A 87 7.22 -2.63 -41.12
N ASP A 88 7.17 -3.39 -42.23
CA ASP A 88 8.35 -3.62 -43.08
C ASP A 88 8.86 -2.34 -43.76
N GLN A 89 8.01 -1.30 -43.87
CA GLN A 89 8.42 0.03 -44.35
C GLN A 89 9.47 0.67 -43.44
N LEU A 90 9.38 0.46 -42.12
CA LEU A 90 10.33 0.99 -41.13
C LEU A 90 11.69 0.29 -41.21
N ARG A 91 11.75 -0.94 -41.74
CA ARG A 91 13.04 -1.63 -41.95
C ARG A 91 13.86 -0.98 -43.06
N ARG A 92 13.21 -0.37 -44.06
CA ARG A 92 13.87 0.31 -45.19
C ARG A 92 14.42 1.69 -44.82
N LEU A 93 13.66 2.44 -44.01
CA LEU A 93 14.05 3.78 -43.55
C LEU A 93 15.30 3.79 -42.63
N ARG A 94 15.68 2.64 -42.06
CA ARG A 94 16.89 2.48 -41.24
C ARG A 94 18.14 2.15 -42.06
N SER A 95 17.98 1.71 -43.31
CA SER A 95 19.08 1.24 -44.18
C SER A 95 19.58 2.28 -45.19
N GLU A 96 19.00 3.48 -45.19
CA GLU A 96 19.49 4.68 -45.90
C GLU A 96 20.37 5.53 -44.96
#